data_AF-A0A4U3AW56-F1
#
_entry.id   AF-A0A4U3AW56-F1
#
_cell.length_a   1.000
_cell.length_b   1.000
_cell.length_c   1.000
_cell.angle_alpha   90.00
_cell.angle_beta   90.00
_cell.angle_gamma   90.00
#
_symmetry.space_group_name_H-M   'P 1'
#
loop_
_entity.id
_entity.type
_entity.pdbx_description
1 polymer ?
#
loop_
_entity_poly.entity_id
_entity_poly.type
_entity_poly.pdbx_seq_one_letter_code
_entity_poly.pdbx_strand_id
1 'polypeptide(L)' 'NDKNKFVGLQGTFQSLNKKSICSLCHGHEEVGMFLVEIKGDVQGTFVKKGNYICKDGVACNQNMKSLDKLNDFIERLKK' A
#
# COMPACT_ATOMS: atom_id res chain seq x y z
N ASN A 1 14.84 -9.39 14.27
CA ASN A 1 15.95 -8.41 14.33
C ASN A 1 16.14 -7.86 12.91
N ASP A 2 15.10 -7.23 12.35
CA ASP A 2 14.92 -7.07 10.89
C ASP A 2 14.75 -5.60 10.45
N LYS A 3 15.13 -4.64 11.31
CA LYS A 3 14.88 -3.20 11.07
C LYS A 3 15.66 -2.59 9.90
N ASN A 4 16.61 -3.32 9.29
CA ASN A 4 17.47 -2.83 8.20
C ASN A 4 17.50 -3.75 6.98
N LYS A 5 16.48 -4.57 6.76
CA LYS A 5 16.37 -5.38 5.53
C LYS A 5 15.51 -4.65 4.51
N PHE A 6 15.96 -4.65 3.26
CA PHE A 6 15.12 -4.20 2.15
C PHE A 6 13.90 -5.10 2.03
N VAL A 7 12.74 -4.47 1.88
CA VAL A 7 11.44 -5.12 1.70
C VAL A 7 10.80 -4.56 0.45
N GLY A 8 10.26 -5.43 -0.39
CA GLY A 8 9.51 -5.07 -1.58
C GLY A 8 8.11 -5.66 -1.54
N LEU A 9 7.14 -4.93 -2.08
CA LEU A 9 5.79 -5.42 -2.34
C LEU A 9 5.46 -5.12 -3.79
N GLN A 10 4.81 -6.08 -4.45
CA GLN A 10 4.32 -5.93 -5.82
C GLN A 10 2.82 -6.25 -5.83
N GLY A 11 2.09 -5.50 -6.63
CA GLY A 11 0.64 -5.61 -6.76
C GLY A 11 0.15 -4.93 -8.02
N THR A 12 -1.16 -4.94 -8.22
CA THR A 12 -1.83 -4.18 -9.28
C THR A 12 -2.22 -2.80 -8.77
N PHE A 13 -2.25 -1.82 -9.66
CA PHE A 13 -2.69 -0.46 -9.34
C PHE A 13 -3.75 -0.01 -10.34
N GLN A 14 -4.92 0.37 -9.84
CA GLN A 14 -6.01 0.91 -10.64
C GLN A 14 -6.27 2.36 -10.22
N SER A 15 -5.96 3.31 -11.12
CA SER A 15 -6.22 4.73 -10.85
C SER A 15 -7.71 5.01 -10.69
N LEU A 16 -8.07 5.78 -9.67
CA LEU A 16 -9.45 6.22 -9.46
C LEU A 16 -9.72 7.60 -10.10
N ASN A 17 -8.67 8.31 -10.55
CA ASN A 17 -8.71 9.68 -11.07
C ASN A 17 -9.55 10.63 -10.17
N LYS A 18 -9.49 10.43 -8.85
CA LYS A 18 -10.22 11.18 -7.82
C LYS A 18 -9.29 11.48 -6.66
N LYS A 19 -9.49 12.63 -6.01
CA LYS A 19 -8.80 12.96 -4.76
C LYS A 19 -9.46 12.28 -3.56
N SER A 20 -8.65 11.65 -2.71
CA SER A 20 -9.07 11.03 -1.45
C SER A 20 -7.89 10.92 -0.49
N ILE A 21 -8.13 10.35 0.69
CA ILE A 21 -7.09 10.15 1.70
C ILE A 21 -6.24 8.94 1.30
N CYS A 22 -4.94 9.17 1.10
CA CYS A 22 -3.96 8.12 0.87
C CYS A 22 -3.65 7.37 2.17
N SER A 23 -3.65 6.05 2.13
CA SER A 23 -3.38 5.22 3.33
C SER A 23 -1.90 5.20 3.75
N LEU A 24 -0.97 5.69 2.91
CA LEU A 24 0.46 5.74 3.19
C LEU A 24 0.88 7.06 3.84
N CYS A 25 0.60 8.18 3.17
CA CYS A 25 0.99 9.51 3.66
C CYS A 25 -0.12 10.20 4.49
N HIS A 26 -1.35 9.65 4.51
CA HIS A 26 -2.55 10.29 5.08
C HIS A 26 -2.87 11.70 4.54
N GLY A 27 -2.25 12.08 3.42
CA GLY A 27 -2.57 13.29 2.68
C GLY A 27 -3.81 13.12 1.79
N HIS A 28 -4.42 14.24 1.43
CA HIS A 28 -5.52 14.29 0.47
C HIS A 28 -4.96 14.52 -0.94
N GLU A 29 -4.83 13.45 -1.72
CA GLU A 29 -4.13 13.43 -3.01
C GLU A 29 -4.93 12.67 -4.07
N GLU A 30 -4.53 12.75 -5.33
CA GLU A 30 -5.04 11.85 -6.36
C GLU A 30 -4.60 10.41 -6.06
N VAL A 31 -5.57 9.50 -5.93
CA VAL A 31 -5.33 8.12 -5.50
C VAL A 31 -5.73 7.09 -6.56
N GLY A 32 -5.21 5.88 -6.38
CA GLY A 32 -5.72 4.66 -6.99
C GLY A 32 -5.72 3.52 -5.99
N MET A 33 -6.46 2.46 -6.33
CA MET A 33 -6.50 1.23 -5.54
C MET A 33 -5.25 0.41 -5.84
N PHE A 34 -4.43 0.15 -4.83
CA PHE A 34 -3.35 -0.83 -4.90
C PHE A 34 -3.81 -2.15 -4.30
N LEU A 35 -3.62 -3.26 -5.00
CA LEU A 35 -4.03 -4.61 -4.57
C LEU A 35 -2.86 -5.59 -4.66
N VAL A 36 -2.68 -6.40 -3.62
CA VAL A 36 -1.79 -7.57 -3.60
C VAL A 36 -2.64 -8.84 -3.55
N GLU A 37 -2.25 -9.85 -4.32
CA GLU A 37 -2.81 -11.19 -4.22
C GLU A 37 -1.98 -12.02 -3.23
N ILE A 38 -2.63 -12.51 -2.18
CA ILE A 38 -2.03 -13.40 -1.19
C ILE A 38 -2.72 -14.76 -1.24
N LYS A 39 -2.00 -15.82 -0.83
CA LYS A 39 -2.59 -17.15 -0.70
C LYS A 39 -3.70 -17.13 0.36
N GLY A 40 -4.87 -17.66 0.04
CA GLY A 40 -5.96 -17.84 0.99
C GLY A 40 -5.78 -19.08 1.86
N ASP A 41 -6.60 -19.19 2.91
CA ASP A 41 -6.52 -20.26 3.91
C ASP A 41 -6.86 -21.65 3.33
N VAL A 42 -7.67 -21.68 2.27
CA VAL A 42 -7.99 -22.89 1.52
C VAL A 42 -7.02 -23.05 0.37
N GLN A 43 -6.43 -24.24 0.24
CA GLN A 43 -5.49 -24.55 -0.83
C GLN A 43 -6.11 -24.25 -2.21
N GLY A 44 -5.40 -23.46 -3.01
CA GLY A 44 -5.86 -23.03 -4.34
C GLY A 44 -6.69 -21.75 -4.36
N THR A 45 -6.99 -21.15 -3.21
CA THR A 45 -7.67 -19.83 -3.13
C THR A 45 -6.67 -18.68 -2.99
N PHE A 46 -7.06 -17.51 -3.48
CA PHE A 46 -6.31 -16.26 -3.33
C PHE A 46 -7.22 -15.16 -2.79
N VAL A 47 -6.68 -14.32 -1.92
CA VAL A 47 -7.37 -13.15 -1.37
C VAL A 47 -6.67 -11.90 -1.89
N LYS A 48 -7.46 -10.91 -2.31
CA LYS A 48 -6.96 -9.59 -2.68
C LYS A 48 -7.00 -8.68 -1.46
N LYS A 49 -5.85 -8.13 -1.07
CA LYS A 49 -5.74 -7.12 -0.01
C LYS A 49 -5.21 -5.82 -0.60
N GLY A 50 -5.76 -4.69 -0.17
CA GLY A 50 -5.32 -3.41 -0.69
C GLY A 50 -6.01 -2.22 -0.08
N ASN A 51 -5.53 -1.03 -0.45
CA ASN A 51 -6.09 0.25 -0.03
C ASN A 51 -5.81 1.31 -1.10
N TYR A 52 -6.46 2.46 -0.95
CA TYR A 52 -6.17 3.64 -1.75
C TYR A 52 -4.82 4.24 -1.35
N ILE A 53 -3.93 4.36 -2.33
CA ILE A 53 -2.63 5.02 -2.19
C ILE A 53 -2.46 6.08 -3.28
N CYS A 54 -1.55 7.03 -3.07
CA CYS A 54 -1.25 8.08 -4.05
C CYS A 54 -0.89 7.48 -5.41
N LYS A 55 -1.37 8.11 -6.48
CA LYS A 55 -1.00 7.79 -7.85
C LYS A 55 0.46 8.17 -8.16
N ASP A 56 0.91 9.30 -7.61
CA ASP A 56 2.30 9.73 -7.70
C ASP A 56 3.06 9.34 -6.42
N GLY A 57 4.03 8.44 -6.57
CA GLY A 57 4.86 7.98 -5.46
C GLY A 57 5.85 9.03 -4.95
N VAL A 58 6.32 9.94 -5.81
CA VAL A 58 7.24 11.03 -5.41
C VAL A 58 6.48 12.01 -4.54
N ALA A 59 5.30 12.46 -4.97
CA ALA A 59 4.43 13.31 -4.17
C ALA A 59 4.02 12.64 -2.84
N CYS A 60 3.75 11.33 -2.86
CA CYS A 60 3.45 10.58 -1.64
C CYS A 60 4.60 10.64 -0.62
N ASN A 61 5.84 10.44 -1.07
CA ASN A 61 7.03 10.49 -0.22
C ASN A 61 7.25 11.90 0.35
N GLN A 62 7.05 12.95 -0.44
CA GLN A 62 7.16 14.33 0.04
C GLN A 62 6.11 14.68 1.11
N ASN A 63 4.91 14.10 1.00
CA ASN A 63 3.84 14.29 1.98
C ASN A 63 3.99 13.43 3.24
N MET A 64 4.88 12.45 3.25
CA MET A 64 5.02 11.50 4.36
C MET A 64 5.78 12.13 5.54
N LYS A 65 5.14 12.18 6.71
CA LYS A 65 5.73 12.77 7.93
C LYS A 65 6.47 11.75 8.82
N SER A 66 6.12 10.47 8.72
CA SER A 66 6.80 9.38 9.40
C SER A 66 6.62 8.08 8.61
N LEU A 67 7.48 7.09 8.88
CA LEU A 67 7.40 5.77 8.24
C LEU A 67 6.37 4.83 8.89
N ASP A 68 5.71 5.24 9.97
CA ASP A 68 4.84 4.36 10.76
C ASP A 68 3.70 3.78 9.91
N LYS A 69 3.06 4.62 9.08
CA LYS A 69 1.94 4.21 8.23
C LYS A 69 2.36 3.35 7.04
N LEU A 70 3.56 3.61 6.51
CA LEU A 70 4.16 2.75 5.51
C LEU A 70 4.47 1.37 6.10
N ASN A 71 5.06 1.31 7.29
CA ASN A 71 5.37 0.07 7.98
C ASN A 71 4.09 -0.71 8.35
N ASP A 72 3.09 -0.04 8.92
CA ASP A 72 1.78 -0.62 9.22
C ASP A 72 1.14 -1.24 7.96
N PHE A 73 1.22 -0.53 6.83
CA PHE A 73 0.68 -1.00 5.55
C PHE A 73 1.42 -2.25 5.06
N ILE A 74 2.75 -2.25 5.12
CA ILE A 74 3.57 -3.39 4.71
C ILE A 74 3.27 -4.61 5.60
N GLU A 75 3.14 -4.43 6.91
CA GLU A 75 2.82 -5.52 7.83
C GLU A 75 1.43 -6.12 7.57
N ARG A 76 0.42 -5.29 7.25
CA ARG A 76 -0.93 -5.77 6.92
C ARG A 76 -0.98 -6.60 5.64
N LEU A 77 -0.11 -6.32 4.67
CA LEU A 77 -0.06 -7.02 3.39
C LEU A 77 0.82 -8.28 3.40
N LYS A 78 1.72 -8.42 4.39
CA LYS A 78 2.54 -9.63 4.58
C LYS A 78 1.84 -10.75 5.33
N LYS A 79 0.77 -10.42 6.06
CA LYS A 79 -0.14 -11.39 6.69
C LYS A 79 -1.16 -11.88 5.68
#